data_AF-A0A7X7X7X2-F1
#
_entry.id   AF-A0A7X7X7X2-F1
#
_cell.length_a   1.000
_cell.length_b   1.000
_cell.length_c   1.000
_cell.angle_alpha   90.00
_cell.angle_beta   90.00
_cell.angle_gamma   90.00
#
_symmetry.space_group_name_H-M   'P 1'
#
loop_
_entity.id
_entity.type
_entity.pdbx_description
1 polymer ?
#
loop_
_entity_poly.entity_id
_entity_poly.type
_entity_poly.pdbx_seq_one_letter_code
_entity_poly.pdbx_strand_id
1 'polypeptide(L)'
;MKNLRSILFALVTILLINSLFNKVVGQSNGYLNDPSTNPLSQEDLQAILEVLHINIFKFNIGLPIEQKCSAVLYRQEYEKRNLINETIIWGTSNPFRTLENGVEVEKALDQIRIISKKDNDNFVLFIRMGDFELANYTIKYDSIYSNPHDCKPFKLPTKYNIGDKFPLLLIGSYWDSTSKDGKMKTQRFCWELKDLNNDFSDRAFDVMPHYIVFGIQLEKQ
;
A
#
# COMPACT_ATOMS: atom_id res chain seq x y z
N MET A 1 23.17 -12.38 -12.69
CA MET A 1 22.19 -11.64 -13.52
C MET A 1 20.87 -11.26 -12.80
N LYS A 2 20.72 -11.42 -11.47
CA LYS A 2 19.48 -11.04 -10.75
C LYS A 2 19.38 -9.55 -10.40
N ASN A 3 20.51 -8.83 -10.27
CA ASN A 3 20.51 -7.41 -9.89
C ASN A 3 20.16 -6.43 -11.02
N LEU A 4 20.35 -6.81 -12.29
CA LEU A 4 20.06 -5.90 -13.41
C LEU A 4 18.54 -5.70 -13.62
N ARG A 5 17.74 -6.72 -13.35
CA ARG A 5 16.27 -6.65 -13.49
C ARG A 5 15.62 -5.80 -12.42
N SER A 6 16.08 -5.87 -11.17
CA SER A 6 15.55 -5.06 -10.07
C SER A 6 15.94 -3.57 -10.20
N ILE A 7 17.15 -3.28 -10.69
CA ILE A 7 17.60 -1.91 -10.97
C ILE A 7 16.85 -1.34 -12.19
N LEU A 8 16.66 -2.15 -13.24
CA LEU A 8 15.84 -1.76 -14.39
C LEU A 8 14.38 -1.55 -13.98
N PHE A 9 13.84 -2.33 -13.06
CA PHE A 9 12.47 -2.16 -12.55
C PHE A 9 12.33 -0.90 -11.69
N ALA A 10 13.29 -0.62 -10.80
CA ALA A 10 13.31 0.63 -10.03
C ALA A 10 13.46 1.86 -10.94
N LEU A 11 14.36 1.80 -11.94
CA LEU A 11 14.53 2.86 -12.93
C LEU A 11 13.29 3.04 -13.80
N VAL A 12 12.64 1.97 -14.27
CA VAL A 12 11.41 2.03 -15.07
C VAL A 12 10.24 2.56 -14.24
N THR A 13 10.15 2.20 -12.96
CA THR A 13 9.09 2.71 -12.07
C THR A 13 9.30 4.19 -11.77
N ILE A 14 10.54 4.63 -11.50
CA ILE A 14 10.90 6.04 -11.28
C ILE A 14 10.76 6.86 -12.58
N LEU A 15 11.19 6.33 -13.73
CA LEU A 15 11.05 6.98 -15.04
C LEU A 15 9.60 7.05 -15.49
N LEU A 16 8.79 6.02 -15.26
CA LEU A 16 7.36 6.06 -15.55
C LEU A 16 6.68 7.10 -14.65
N ILE A 17 6.93 7.09 -13.35
CA ILE A 17 6.31 8.05 -12.41
C ILE A 17 6.72 9.50 -12.75
N ASN A 18 7.99 9.77 -13.05
CA ASN A 18 8.47 11.11 -13.43
C ASN A 18 8.00 11.54 -14.84
N SER A 19 7.96 10.63 -15.80
CA SER A 19 7.40 10.87 -17.15
C SER A 19 5.90 11.16 -17.07
N LEU A 20 5.16 10.39 -16.28
CA LEU A 20 3.72 10.57 -16.02
C LEU A 20 3.45 11.92 -15.34
N PHE A 21 4.26 12.33 -14.36
CA PHE A 21 4.11 13.64 -13.72
C PHE A 21 4.37 14.80 -14.69
N ASN A 22 5.44 14.72 -15.49
CA ASN A 22 5.77 15.78 -16.46
C ASN A 22 4.77 15.85 -17.62
N LYS A 23 4.13 14.73 -18.02
CA LYS A 23 3.11 14.74 -19.08
C LYS A 23 1.76 15.27 -18.61
N VAL A 24 1.37 14.98 -17.36
CA VAL A 24 0.14 15.52 -16.75
C VAL A 24 0.25 17.03 -16.48
N VAL A 25 1.45 17.53 -16.17
CA VAL A 25 1.70 18.97 -15.94
C VAL A 25 2.04 19.73 -17.24
N GLY A 26 2.50 19.04 -18.29
CA GLY A 26 3.00 19.67 -19.53
C GLY A 26 1.98 19.91 -20.66
N GLN A 27 0.74 19.41 -20.56
CA GLN A 27 -0.30 19.66 -21.57
C GLN A 27 -1.11 20.93 -21.29
N SER A 28 -0.41 22.06 -21.24
CA SER A 28 -0.99 23.37 -21.50
C SER A 28 -0.04 24.14 -22.41
N ASN A 29 0.07 23.75 -23.67
CA ASN A 29 0.38 24.63 -24.80
C ASN A 29 0.28 23.82 -26.09
N GLY A 30 -0.71 24.18 -26.90
CA GLY A 30 -1.20 23.36 -28.00
C GLY A 30 -0.22 23.20 -29.16
N TYR A 31 -0.30 22.05 -29.80
CA TYR A 31 -0.11 21.86 -31.24
C TYR A 31 -0.89 20.60 -31.69
N LEU A 32 -1.43 20.70 -32.91
CA LEU A 32 -2.17 19.75 -33.74
C LEU A 32 -2.11 18.24 -33.35
N ASN A 33 -3.30 17.64 -33.26
CA ASN A 33 -3.55 16.22 -32.99
C ASN A 33 -3.03 15.30 -34.11
N ASP A 34 -1.93 14.60 -33.86
CA ASP A 34 -1.57 13.35 -34.52
C ASP A 34 -2.27 12.18 -33.78
N PRO A 35 -3.13 11.37 -34.43
CA PRO A 35 -3.83 10.26 -33.78
C PRO A 35 -2.91 9.15 -33.23
N SER A 36 -1.62 9.15 -33.58
CA SER A 36 -0.60 8.27 -32.98
C SER A 36 0.03 8.82 -31.69
N THR A 37 -0.34 10.04 -31.30
CA THR A 37 0.15 10.74 -30.09
C THR A 37 -0.95 10.98 -29.07
N ASN A 38 -1.98 10.13 -29.05
CA ASN A 38 -2.98 10.20 -27.99
C ASN A 38 -2.27 10.18 -26.63
N PRO A 39 -2.44 11.22 -25.81
CA PRO A 39 -1.85 11.23 -24.49
C PRO A 39 -2.39 10.03 -23.71
N LEU A 40 -1.50 9.39 -22.95
CA LEU A 40 -1.86 8.28 -22.07
C LEU A 40 -3.01 8.73 -21.17
N SER A 41 -4.17 8.08 -21.31
CA SER A 41 -5.34 8.41 -20.52
C SER A 41 -5.20 7.87 -19.09
N GLN A 42 -6.07 8.33 -18.19
CA GLN A 42 -6.12 7.79 -16.83
C GLN A 42 -6.56 6.32 -16.85
N GLU A 43 -7.45 5.96 -17.77
CA GLU A 43 -7.92 4.61 -18.01
C GLU A 43 -6.79 3.69 -18.47
N ASP A 44 -5.94 4.16 -19.40
CA ASP A 44 -4.76 3.42 -19.86
C ASP A 44 -3.78 3.17 -18.71
N LEU A 45 -3.55 4.19 -17.87
CA LEU A 45 -2.69 4.05 -16.69
C LEU A 45 -3.27 3.02 -15.71
N GLN A 46 -4.57 3.06 -15.46
CA GLN A 46 -5.24 2.11 -14.58
C GLN A 46 -5.12 0.68 -15.13
N ALA A 47 -5.33 0.49 -16.43
CA ALA A 47 -5.18 -0.81 -17.09
C ALA A 47 -3.73 -1.33 -16.99
N ILE A 48 -2.73 -0.46 -17.16
CA ILE A 48 -1.32 -0.83 -17.00
C ILE A 48 -1.03 -1.27 -15.56
N LEU A 49 -1.51 -0.51 -14.57
CA LEU A 49 -1.30 -0.87 -13.16
C LEU A 49 -1.95 -2.22 -12.83
N GLU A 50 -3.15 -2.49 -13.35
CA GLU A 50 -3.86 -3.76 -13.17
C GLU A 50 -3.10 -4.94 -13.80
N VAL A 51 -2.63 -4.80 -15.04
CA VAL A 51 -1.82 -5.81 -15.74
C VAL A 51 -0.50 -6.09 -15.02
N LEU A 52 0.10 -5.06 -14.42
CA LEU A 52 1.32 -5.19 -13.63
C LEU A 52 1.08 -5.65 -12.19
N HIS A 53 -0.18 -5.87 -11.80
CA HIS A 53 -0.61 -6.19 -10.44
C HIS A 53 -0.07 -5.22 -9.39
N ILE A 54 -0.11 -3.92 -9.73
CA ILE A 54 0.30 -2.81 -8.88
C ILE A 54 -0.96 -2.15 -8.30
N ASN A 55 -1.05 -2.13 -6.97
CA ASN A 55 -2.08 -1.40 -6.24
C ASN A 55 -1.46 -0.19 -5.53
N ILE A 56 -2.17 0.93 -5.54
CA ILE A 56 -1.76 2.18 -4.86
C ILE A 56 -2.78 2.50 -3.77
N PHE A 57 -2.35 2.44 -2.52
CA PHE A 57 -3.14 2.78 -1.35
C PHE A 57 -2.69 4.12 -0.78
N LYS A 58 -3.65 5.02 -0.56
CA LYS A 58 -3.44 6.33 0.04
C LYS A 58 -4.27 6.42 1.31
N PHE A 59 -3.60 6.60 2.44
CA PHE A 59 -4.21 6.70 3.75
C PHE A 59 -4.04 8.13 4.25
N ASN A 60 -5.14 8.88 4.30
CA ASN A 60 -5.13 10.25 4.81
C ASN A 60 -5.31 10.21 6.32
N ILE A 61 -4.21 10.27 7.06
CA ILE A 61 -4.22 10.21 8.53
C ILE A 61 -4.46 11.58 9.17
N GLY A 62 -4.02 12.66 8.50
CA GLY A 62 -4.31 14.04 8.91
C GLY A 62 -3.89 14.39 10.34
N LEU A 63 -2.68 14.01 10.79
CA LEU A 63 -2.23 14.34 12.13
C LEU A 63 -1.93 15.85 12.24
N PRO A 64 -2.50 16.57 13.22
CA PRO A 64 -2.22 17.98 13.41
C PRO A 64 -0.78 18.21 13.88
N ILE A 65 -0.16 19.35 13.52
CA ILE A 65 1.24 19.68 13.89
C ILE A 65 1.39 19.76 15.42
N GLU A 66 0.34 20.16 16.11
CA GLU A 66 0.32 20.29 17.57
C GLU A 66 0.43 18.92 18.27
N GLN A 67 0.04 17.83 17.59
CA GLN A 67 0.11 16.47 18.13
C GLN A 67 1.52 15.89 17.97
N LYS A 68 2.41 16.26 18.88
CA LYS A 68 3.78 15.75 18.91
C LYS A 68 3.81 14.27 19.26
N CYS A 69 4.16 13.43 18.30
CA CYS A 69 4.23 11.97 18.48
C CYS A 69 5.26 11.32 17.54
N SER A 70 5.69 10.11 17.86
CA SER A 70 6.40 9.24 16.92
C SER A 70 5.36 8.38 16.20
N ALA A 71 5.41 8.31 14.87
CA ALA A 71 4.56 7.43 14.07
C ALA A 71 5.41 6.27 13.54
N VAL A 72 5.14 5.08 14.07
CA VAL A 72 5.95 3.88 13.85
C VAL A 72 5.19 2.90 12.96
N LEU A 73 5.78 2.55 11.83
CA LEU A 73 5.28 1.53 10.91
C LEU A 73 5.57 0.13 11.46
N TYR A 74 4.52 -0.63 11.71
CA TYR A 74 4.62 -2.02 12.13
C TYR A 74 4.15 -2.99 11.05
N ARG A 75 4.69 -4.20 11.12
CA ARG A 75 4.20 -5.39 10.44
C ARG A 75 3.82 -6.42 11.48
N GLN A 76 2.60 -6.94 11.39
CA GLN A 76 2.15 -8.08 12.18
C GLN A 76 1.82 -9.24 11.24
N GLU A 77 2.16 -10.46 11.65
CA GLU A 77 1.87 -11.68 10.93
C GLU A 77 1.03 -12.59 11.83
N TYR A 78 -0.03 -13.15 11.26
CA TYR A 78 -1.03 -13.92 11.98
C TYR A 78 -1.25 -15.27 11.30
N GLU A 79 -1.38 -16.31 12.13
CA GLU A 79 -1.88 -17.62 11.72
C GLU A 79 -3.14 -17.95 12.53
N LYS A 80 -4.27 -18.18 11.85
CA LYS A 80 -5.57 -18.51 12.48
C LYS A 80 -5.91 -17.57 13.65
N ARG A 81 -5.86 -16.25 13.40
CA ARG A 81 -6.00 -15.14 14.37
C ARG A 81 -4.92 -14.99 15.44
N ASN A 82 -3.98 -15.92 15.56
CA ASN A 82 -2.90 -15.80 16.53
C ASN A 82 -1.78 -14.96 15.94
N LEU A 83 -1.38 -13.90 16.65
CA LEU A 83 -0.19 -13.12 16.31
C LEU A 83 1.03 -14.00 16.50
N ILE A 84 1.75 -14.29 15.41
CA ILE A 84 2.96 -15.11 15.44
C ILE A 84 4.24 -14.27 15.35
N ASN A 85 4.14 -13.07 14.77
CA ASN A 85 5.27 -12.17 14.66
C ASN A 85 4.80 -10.71 14.62
N GLU A 86 5.52 -9.83 15.30
CA GLU A 86 5.39 -8.39 15.18
C GLU A 86 6.77 -7.79 14.98
N THR A 87 6.89 -6.88 14.02
CA THR A 87 8.14 -6.20 13.71
C THR A 87 7.87 -4.73 13.46
N ILE A 88 8.61 -3.88 14.17
CA ILE A 88 8.71 -2.47 13.80
C ILE A 88 9.63 -2.37 12.59
N ILE A 89 9.09 -1.86 11.49
CA ILE A 89 9.83 -1.70 10.24
C ILE A 89 10.62 -0.39 10.28
N TRP A 90 9.96 0.68 10.72
CA TRP A 90 10.48 2.03 10.69
C TRP A 90 9.62 3.01 11.51
N GLY A 91 10.07 4.24 11.77
CA GLY A 91 9.24 5.31 12.32
C GLY A 91 9.71 6.72 12.02
N THR A 92 8.79 7.68 12.07
CA THR A 92 9.02 9.13 11.90
C THR A 92 8.46 9.93 13.07
N SER A 93 8.75 11.23 13.13
CA SER A 93 8.09 12.15 14.04
C SER A 93 6.89 12.84 13.35
N ASN A 94 5.89 13.22 14.14
CA ASN A 94 4.92 14.25 13.78
C ASN A 94 5.10 15.43 14.75
N PRO A 95 5.25 16.68 14.26
CA PRO A 95 5.61 16.99 12.88
C PRO A 95 6.99 16.39 12.53
N PHE A 96 7.24 16.17 11.24
CA PHE A 96 8.58 15.86 10.75
C PHE A 96 9.23 17.11 10.18
N ARG A 97 10.56 17.16 10.24
CA ARG A 97 11.33 18.26 9.66
C ARG A 97 11.77 17.89 8.25
N THR A 98 11.66 18.84 7.33
CA THR A 98 12.11 18.71 5.95
C THR A 98 12.68 20.01 5.43
N LEU A 99 13.25 20.00 4.23
CA LEU A 99 13.79 21.18 3.56
C LEU A 99 12.86 21.60 2.44
N GLU A 100 12.37 22.84 2.51
CA GLU A 100 11.68 23.50 1.40
C GLU A 100 12.50 24.71 0.96
N ASN A 101 12.91 24.72 -0.31
CA ASN A 101 13.75 25.80 -0.88
C ASN A 101 15.01 26.11 -0.05
N GLY A 102 15.59 25.09 0.58
CA GLY A 102 16.80 25.22 1.42
C GLY A 102 16.54 25.70 2.85
N VAL A 103 15.28 25.90 3.26
CA VAL A 103 14.90 26.28 4.62
C VAL A 103 14.28 25.08 5.33
N GLU A 104 14.67 24.84 6.58
CA GLU A 104 14.08 23.81 7.43
C GLU A 104 12.66 24.23 7.84
N VAL A 105 11.69 23.36 7.54
CA VAL A 105 10.28 23.56 7.86
C VAL A 105 9.71 22.32 8.54
N GLU A 106 8.71 22.53 9.41
CA GLU A 106 7.95 21.44 10.03
C GLU A 106 6.70 21.15 9.22
N LYS A 107 6.45 19.86 8.96
CA LYS A 107 5.25 19.37 8.27
C LYS A 107 4.52 18.34 9.11
N ALA A 108 3.20 18.42 9.06
CA ALA A 108 2.32 17.37 9.57
C ALA A 108 2.51 16.08 8.77
N LEU A 109 2.42 14.94 9.46
CA LEU A 109 2.23 13.65 8.82
C LEU A 109 0.75 13.52 8.44
N ASP A 110 0.44 13.89 7.21
CA ASP A 110 -0.93 13.98 6.68
C ASP A 110 -1.35 12.72 5.91
N GLN A 111 -0.41 12.10 5.20
CA GLN A 111 -0.67 10.95 4.34
C GLN A 111 0.40 9.86 4.50
N ILE A 112 -0.06 8.63 4.41
CA ILE A 112 0.76 7.44 4.19
C ILE A 112 0.38 6.83 2.86
N ARG A 113 1.39 6.51 2.04
CA ARG A 113 1.18 5.83 0.76
C ARG A 113 1.84 4.47 0.79
N ILE A 114 1.10 3.44 0.40
CA ILE A 114 1.62 2.09 0.21
C ILE A 114 1.34 1.69 -1.23
N ILE A 115 2.39 1.41 -1.99
CA ILE A 115 2.29 0.82 -3.33
C ILE A 115 2.69 -0.64 -3.19
N SER A 116 1.80 -1.54 -3.56
CA SER A 116 2.08 -2.97 -3.52
C SER A 116 2.15 -3.52 -4.94
N LYS A 117 3.17 -4.30 -5.23
CA LYS A 117 3.22 -5.14 -6.42
C LYS A 117 3.14 -6.61 -6.00
N LYS A 118 2.21 -7.35 -6.58
CA LYS A 118 2.11 -8.81 -6.40
C LYS A 118 2.96 -9.52 -7.44
N ASP A 119 3.87 -10.38 -6.98
CA ASP A 119 4.52 -11.41 -7.78
C ASP A 119 3.99 -12.79 -7.30
N ASN A 120 4.35 -13.89 -7.99
CA ASN A 120 3.77 -15.22 -7.75
C ASN A 120 3.85 -15.70 -6.29
N ASP A 121 4.94 -15.41 -5.58
CA ASP A 121 5.20 -15.93 -4.23
C ASP A 121 5.50 -14.81 -3.21
N ASN A 122 5.37 -13.55 -3.62
CA ASN A 122 5.74 -12.41 -2.78
C ASN A 122 4.98 -11.13 -3.13
N PHE A 123 4.90 -10.22 -2.16
CA PHE A 123 4.57 -8.82 -2.39
C PHE A 123 5.84 -7.99 -2.27
N VAL A 124 6.00 -7.01 -3.16
CA VAL A 124 7.00 -5.96 -3.03
C VAL A 124 6.27 -4.67 -2.70
N LEU A 125 6.63 -4.08 -1.56
CA LEU A 125 6.01 -2.85 -1.07
C LEU A 125 6.96 -1.68 -1.21
N PHE A 126 6.38 -0.55 -1.59
CA PHE A 126 6.97 0.77 -1.49
C PHE A 126 6.09 1.60 -0.56
N ILE A 127 6.67 2.07 0.54
CA ILE A 127 5.93 2.74 1.62
C ILE A 127 6.51 4.14 1.79
N ARG A 128 5.64 5.16 1.80
CA ARG A 128 6.01 6.54 2.06
C ARG A 128 5.21 7.11 3.21
N MET A 129 5.91 7.70 4.18
CA MET A 129 5.35 8.38 5.34
C MET A 129 6.01 9.76 5.45
N GLY A 130 5.30 10.82 5.07
CA GLY A 130 5.89 12.14 4.90
C GLY A 130 6.94 12.14 3.78
N ASP A 131 8.15 12.63 4.08
CA ASP A 131 9.28 12.61 3.15
C ASP A 131 10.15 11.36 3.26
N PHE A 132 9.84 10.45 4.18
CA PHE A 132 10.54 9.18 4.27
C PHE A 132 9.97 8.13 3.34
N GLU A 133 10.87 7.34 2.76
CA GLU A 133 10.57 6.27 1.82
C GLU A 133 11.25 4.96 2.24
N LEU A 134 10.46 3.88 2.25
CA LEU A 134 10.92 2.52 2.29
C LEU A 134 10.61 1.83 0.96
N ALA A 135 11.63 1.69 0.11
CA ALA A 135 11.51 1.05 -1.19
C ALA A 135 11.83 -0.46 -1.12
N ASN A 136 11.15 -1.24 -1.96
CA ASN A 136 11.42 -2.66 -2.21
C ASN A 136 11.31 -3.58 -0.98
N TYR A 137 10.46 -3.24 -0.01
CA TYR A 137 10.22 -4.09 1.15
C TYR A 137 9.48 -5.37 0.72
N THR A 138 10.19 -6.50 0.74
CA THR A 138 9.67 -7.76 0.21
C THR A 138 9.03 -8.59 1.30
N ILE A 139 7.78 -8.97 1.08
CA ILE A 139 7.04 -9.94 1.87
C ILE A 139 6.96 -11.24 1.11
N LYS A 140 7.60 -12.27 1.65
CA LYS A 140 7.35 -13.65 1.22
C LYS A 140 6.20 -14.17 2.06
N TYR A 141 5.20 -14.75 1.41
CA TYR A 141 4.17 -15.51 2.09
C TYR A 141 4.45 -16.99 1.83
N ASP A 142 4.41 -17.79 2.89
CA ASP A 142 4.80 -19.19 2.80
C ASP A 142 3.78 -19.99 1.96
N SER A 143 4.28 -20.79 1.01
CA SER A 143 3.46 -21.57 0.08
C SER A 143 2.78 -22.76 0.73
N ILE A 144 3.09 -23.05 2.00
CA ILE A 144 2.47 -24.14 2.79
C ILE A 144 0.94 -24.05 2.75
N TYR A 145 0.38 -22.84 2.71
CA TYR A 145 -1.07 -22.67 2.67
C TYR A 145 -1.69 -22.92 1.28
N SER A 146 -0.88 -23.06 0.22
CA SER A 146 -1.29 -23.24 -1.21
C SER A 146 -2.30 -22.22 -1.73
N ASN A 147 -2.66 -21.23 -0.92
CA ASN A 147 -3.67 -20.24 -1.17
C ASN A 147 -3.00 -18.97 -1.69
N PRO A 148 -3.51 -18.38 -2.77
CA PRO A 148 -3.03 -17.08 -3.22
C PRO A 148 -3.32 -15.99 -2.17
N HIS A 149 -2.54 -14.92 -2.21
CA HIS A 149 -2.72 -13.75 -1.35
C HIS A 149 -3.14 -12.52 -2.15
N ASP A 150 -3.93 -11.65 -1.55
CA ASP A 150 -4.27 -10.33 -2.10
C ASP A 150 -4.24 -9.26 -0.99
N CYS A 151 -4.34 -8.00 -1.38
CA CYS A 151 -4.20 -6.86 -0.49
C CYS A 151 -5.48 -6.01 -0.40
N LYS A 152 -5.79 -5.51 0.80
CA LYS A 152 -6.97 -4.68 1.07
C LYS A 152 -6.69 -3.59 2.10
N PRO A 153 -7.21 -2.37 1.89
CA PRO A 153 -7.08 -1.31 2.88
C PRO A 153 -8.04 -1.53 4.06
N PHE A 154 -7.61 -1.08 5.23
CA PHE A 154 -8.48 -0.90 6.38
C PHE A 154 -9.15 0.47 6.34
N LYS A 155 -10.35 0.55 6.92
CA LYS A 155 -11.00 1.81 7.19
C LYS A 155 -10.22 2.55 8.28
N LEU A 156 -9.85 3.77 7.97
CA LEU A 156 -9.17 4.64 8.93
C LEU A 156 -10.13 5.06 10.05
N PRO A 157 -9.65 5.18 11.29
CA PRO A 157 -10.44 5.73 12.38
C PRO A 157 -10.73 7.22 12.13
N THR A 158 -11.76 7.74 12.80
CA THR A 158 -12.07 9.18 12.75
C THR A 158 -11.14 10.02 13.60
N LYS A 159 -10.43 9.41 14.56
CA LYS A 159 -9.52 10.06 15.50
C LYS A 159 -8.31 9.17 15.76
N TYR A 160 -7.16 9.81 15.94
CA TYR A 160 -5.89 9.16 16.18
C TYR A 160 -5.36 9.54 17.56
N ASN A 161 -5.35 8.61 18.50
CA ASN A 161 -4.77 8.84 19.83
C ASN A 161 -3.35 8.28 19.91
N ILE A 162 -2.53 8.91 20.74
CA ILE A 162 -1.21 8.39 21.09
C ILE A 162 -1.40 7.11 21.93
N GLY A 163 -0.66 6.07 21.61
CA GLY A 163 -0.72 4.73 22.20
C GLY A 163 -1.47 3.71 21.34
N ASP A 164 -2.29 4.17 20.40
CA ASP A 164 -3.11 3.29 19.57
C ASP A 164 -2.33 2.73 18.37
N LYS A 165 -2.70 1.51 17.96
CA LYS A 165 -2.27 0.87 16.71
C LYS A 165 -3.39 0.94 15.69
N PHE A 166 -3.05 1.38 14.48
CA PHE A 166 -3.98 1.58 13.38
C PHE A 166 -3.57 0.71 12.20
N PRO A 167 -4.33 -0.34 11.87
CA PRO A 167 -4.06 -1.13 10.68
C PRO A 167 -4.36 -0.29 9.44
N LEU A 168 -3.52 -0.43 8.42
CA LEU A 168 -3.61 0.30 7.15
C LEU A 168 -3.86 -0.67 6.00
N LEU A 169 -3.06 -1.72 5.88
CA LEU A 169 -3.12 -2.67 4.76
C LEU A 169 -3.10 -4.11 5.27
N LEU A 170 -4.07 -4.90 4.82
CA LEU A 170 -4.07 -6.35 4.93
C LEU A 170 -3.39 -6.95 3.68
N ILE A 171 -2.55 -7.96 3.87
CA ILE A 171 -2.16 -8.94 2.85
C ILE A 171 -2.63 -10.30 3.34
N GLY A 172 -3.70 -10.82 2.73
CA GLY A 172 -4.44 -11.97 3.24
C GLY A 172 -4.56 -13.10 2.23
N SER A 173 -4.55 -14.34 2.72
CA SER A 173 -4.82 -15.51 1.88
C SER A 173 -6.29 -15.60 1.49
N TYR A 174 -6.57 -16.03 0.26
CA TYR A 174 -7.91 -16.29 -0.26
C TYR A 174 -7.94 -17.63 -1.00
N TRP A 175 -9.13 -18.20 -1.21
CA TRP A 175 -9.32 -19.36 -2.09
C TRP A 175 -10.48 -19.11 -3.04
N ASP A 176 -10.42 -19.68 -4.23
CA ASP A 176 -11.54 -19.60 -5.17
C ASP A 176 -12.64 -20.61 -4.80
N SER A 177 -13.88 -20.18 -4.90
CA SER A 177 -15.08 -21.02 -4.89
C SER A 177 -15.69 -21.01 -6.26
N THR A 178 -15.74 -22.17 -6.88
CA THR A 178 -16.42 -22.35 -8.16
C THR A 178 -17.89 -22.67 -7.90
N SER A 179 -18.80 -22.07 -8.67
CA SER A 179 -20.21 -22.45 -8.70
C SER A 179 -20.36 -23.91 -9.12
N LYS A 180 -21.50 -24.53 -8.77
CA LYS A 180 -21.78 -25.94 -9.08
C LYS A 180 -21.67 -26.27 -10.58
N ASP A 181 -21.94 -25.30 -11.44
CA ASP A 181 -21.87 -25.43 -12.90
C ASP A 181 -20.49 -25.07 -13.49
N GLY A 182 -19.50 -24.73 -12.66
CA GLY A 182 -18.14 -24.43 -13.10
C GLY A 182 -17.95 -23.01 -13.65
N LYS A 183 -19.02 -22.23 -13.84
CA LYS A 183 -19.00 -21.00 -14.66
C LYS A 183 -18.62 -19.74 -13.87
N MET A 184 -18.96 -19.68 -12.59
CA MET A 184 -18.59 -18.58 -11.72
C MET A 184 -17.48 -19.03 -10.80
N LYS A 185 -16.32 -18.37 -10.88
CA LYS A 185 -15.33 -18.40 -9.81
C LYS A 185 -15.53 -17.14 -8.99
N THR A 186 -15.92 -17.30 -7.74
CA THR A 186 -15.91 -16.21 -6.77
C THR A 186 -14.79 -16.49 -5.79
N GLN A 187 -13.97 -15.51 -5.45
CA GLN A 187 -13.04 -15.69 -4.36
C GLN A 187 -13.86 -15.87 -3.08
N ARG A 188 -13.71 -17.01 -2.42
CA ARG A 188 -14.24 -17.23 -1.07
C ARG A 188 -13.38 -16.50 -0.07
N PHE A 189 -13.66 -15.22 -0.11
CA PHE A 189 -13.49 -14.18 0.85
C PHE A 189 -14.36 -13.10 0.22
N CYS A 190 -15.67 -13.12 0.45
CA CYS A 190 -16.54 -12.15 -0.21
C CYS A 190 -16.06 -10.76 0.19
N TRP A 191 -15.38 -10.10 -0.76
CA TRP A 191 -14.94 -8.72 -0.78
C TRP A 191 -16.14 -7.75 -0.82
N GLU A 192 -17.18 -8.02 -0.05
CA GLU A 192 -18.44 -7.26 -0.09
C GLU A 192 -18.26 -5.84 0.47
N LEU A 193 -17.22 -5.63 1.29
CA LEU A 193 -16.87 -4.33 1.84
C LEU A 193 -15.60 -3.78 1.18
N LYS A 194 -15.68 -2.52 0.73
CA LYS A 194 -14.54 -1.81 0.13
C LYS A 194 -13.36 -1.66 1.11
N ASP A 195 -13.68 -1.50 2.40
CA ASP A 195 -12.71 -1.28 3.48
C ASP A 195 -12.99 -2.26 4.65
N LEU A 196 -11.93 -2.74 5.30
CA LEU A 196 -12.02 -3.64 6.47
C LEU A 196 -12.15 -2.85 7.79
N ASN A 197 -12.80 -3.43 8.79
CA ASN A 197 -12.86 -2.82 10.12
C ASN A 197 -11.48 -2.90 10.81
N ASN A 198 -11.11 -1.85 11.53
CA ASN A 198 -9.82 -1.74 12.21
C ASN A 198 -9.67 -2.64 13.45
N ASP A 199 -10.76 -3.26 13.91
CA ASP A 199 -10.84 -4.08 15.12
C ASP A 199 -10.82 -5.60 14.85
N PHE A 200 -10.61 -6.01 13.60
CA PHE A 200 -10.61 -7.42 13.18
C PHE A 200 -11.93 -8.17 13.48
N SER A 201 -13.04 -7.43 13.62
CA SER A 201 -14.38 -7.98 13.85
C SER A 201 -14.94 -8.73 12.64
N ASP A 202 -14.40 -8.49 11.44
CA ASP A 202 -14.85 -9.16 10.22
C ASP A 202 -14.67 -10.68 10.32
N ARG A 203 -15.75 -11.44 10.06
CA ARG A 203 -15.74 -12.93 10.03
C ARG A 203 -14.67 -13.51 9.11
N ALA A 204 -14.28 -12.72 8.14
CA ALA A 204 -13.17 -12.92 7.24
C ALA A 204 -11.90 -13.39 7.99
N PHE A 205 -11.57 -12.79 9.13
CA PHE A 205 -10.40 -13.17 9.94
C PHE A 205 -10.52 -14.54 10.64
N ASP A 206 -11.73 -15.08 10.83
CA ASP A 206 -11.94 -16.42 11.43
C ASP A 206 -11.46 -17.55 10.52
N VAL A 207 -11.56 -17.32 9.21
CA VAL A 207 -11.40 -18.35 8.20
C VAL A 207 -10.10 -18.18 7.41
N MET A 208 -9.43 -17.04 7.56
CA MET A 208 -8.16 -16.77 6.90
C MET A 208 -7.03 -17.52 7.63
N PRO A 209 -6.37 -18.51 6.98
CA PRO A 209 -5.36 -19.32 7.65
C PRO A 209 -4.11 -18.49 7.97
N HIS A 210 -3.72 -17.57 7.09
CA HIS A 210 -2.52 -16.77 7.23
C HIS A 210 -2.72 -15.36 6.65
N TYR A 211 -2.28 -14.35 7.41
CA TYR A 211 -2.35 -12.95 6.98
C TYR A 211 -1.34 -12.04 7.64
N ILE A 212 -1.02 -10.96 6.92
CA ILE A 212 -0.06 -9.94 7.34
C ILE A 212 -0.78 -8.59 7.37
N VAL A 213 -0.58 -7.84 8.43
CA VAL A 213 -1.09 -6.47 8.58
C VAL A 213 0.05 -5.49 8.68
N PHE A 214 -0.01 -4.47 7.84
CA PHE A 214 0.78 -3.26 7.98
C PHE A 214 -0.07 -2.19 8.63
N GLY A 215 0.50 -1.50 9.60
CA GLY A 215 -0.17 -0.40 10.26
C GLY A 215 0.80 0.60 10.85
N ILE A 216 0.26 1.66 11.45
CA ILE A 216 1.03 2.63 12.22
C ILE A 216 0.64 2.58 13.69
N GLN A 217 1.64 2.74 14.55
CA GLN A 217 1.46 2.99 15.97
C GLN A 217 1.88 4.43 16.25
N LEU A 218 1.05 5.17 16.98
CA LEU A 218 1.44 6.48 17.46
C LEU A 218 2.01 6.34 18.87
N GLU A 219 3.23 6.79 19.07
CA GLU A 219 3.94 6.72 20.33
C GLU A 219 4.23 8.12 20.85
N LYS A 220 4.37 8.23 22.16
CA LYS A 220 4.78 9.50 22.77
C LYS A 220 6.23 9.77 22.39
N GLN A 221 6.51 11.00 21.94
CA GLN A 221 7.89 11.48 21.78
C GLN A 221 8.60 11.64 23.13
#